data_AF-A0A3N5Y236-F1
#
_entry.id   AF-A0A3N5Y236-F1
#
_cell.length_a   1.000
_cell.length_b   1.000
_cell.length_c   1.000
_cell.angle_alpha   90.00
_cell.angle_beta   90.00
_cell.angle_gamma   90.00
#
_symmetry.space_group_name_H-M   'P 1'
#
loop_
_entity.id
_entity.type
_entity.pdbx_description
1 polymer ?
#
loop_
_entity_poly.entity_id
_entity_poly.type
_entity_poly.pdbx_seq_one_letter_code
_entity_poly.pdbx_strand_id
1 'polypeptide(L)'
;MAYQQGATIVSLFPEEISEPKPGLYPGYFVIPAAPTKGLAFLPIGDSVYYQETKNDIQTQVRVPFDVVAESIVGDFQRGHIGRIPDIAEPGLFWVPGQYEDEGVIRSLFGEMVLSSEQKQLRWFEELVKIADDTFSRTNRHSSVSHLQRMAATRLAVSRPWVLRTGDSDNTCVYCKSEVPFGAVKCPVCREIIDMVRYREMVEAMEKV
;
A
#
# COMPACT_ATOMS: atom_id res chain seq x y z
N MET A 1 20.10 15.53 -28.10
CA MET A 1 20.26 14.60 -26.97
C MET A 1 19.85 13.23 -27.46
N ALA A 2 20.72 12.23 -27.34
CA ALA A 2 20.34 10.86 -27.70
C ALA A 2 19.30 10.37 -26.70
N TYR A 3 18.10 10.00 -27.16
CA TYR A 3 17.11 9.33 -26.32
C TYR A 3 17.73 8.00 -25.86
N GLN A 4 17.95 7.84 -24.54
CA GLN A 4 18.20 6.51 -23.99
C GLN A 4 16.94 5.67 -24.23
N GLN A 5 17.09 4.54 -24.93
CA GLN A 5 15.98 3.60 -25.13
C GLN A 5 15.54 3.03 -23.77
N GLY A 6 14.27 3.20 -23.43
CA GLY A 6 13.70 2.73 -22.18
C GLY A 6 12.60 3.63 -21.64
N ALA A 7 12.06 3.26 -20.50
CA ALA A 7 11.15 4.09 -19.71
C ALA A 7 11.61 4.13 -18.25
N THR A 8 11.04 5.06 -17.48
CA THR A 8 11.24 5.14 -16.04
C THR A 8 9.88 5.16 -15.38
N ILE A 9 9.65 4.22 -14.46
CA ILE A 9 8.51 4.29 -13.56
C ILE A 9 8.86 5.26 -12.43
N VAL A 10 7.98 6.21 -12.19
CA VAL A 10 8.11 7.25 -11.17
C VAL A 10 7.04 7.01 -10.11
N SER A 11 7.48 6.85 -8.87
CA SER A 11 6.63 6.61 -7.71
C SER A 11 6.67 7.78 -6.73
N LEU A 12 5.48 8.20 -6.31
CA LEU A 12 5.19 9.05 -5.15
C LEU A 12 4.62 8.20 -4.00
N PHE A 13 4.45 6.90 -4.24
CA PHE A 13 3.81 5.98 -3.32
C PHE A 13 4.76 5.67 -2.16
N PRO A 14 4.29 5.77 -0.90
CA PRO A 14 5.14 5.72 0.29
C PRO A 14 5.59 4.32 0.71
N GLU A 15 5.17 3.27 0.02
CA GLU A 15 5.57 1.89 0.26
C GLU A 15 6.25 1.31 -0.98
N GLU A 16 7.06 0.27 -0.79
CA GLU A 16 7.67 -0.47 -1.89
C GLU A 16 6.58 -1.23 -2.65
N ILE A 17 6.65 -1.19 -3.99
CA ILE A 17 5.70 -1.89 -4.85
C ILE A 17 6.42 -3.07 -5.48
N SER A 18 5.87 -4.25 -5.26
CA SER A 18 6.35 -5.49 -5.88
C SER A 18 5.34 -5.96 -6.92
N GLU A 19 5.70 -5.87 -8.19
CA GLU A 19 4.83 -6.21 -9.31
C GLU A 19 5.35 -7.46 -10.06
N PRO A 20 4.74 -8.63 -9.87
CA PRO A 20 5.06 -9.82 -10.63
C PRO A 20 4.40 -9.79 -12.01
N LYS A 21 5.16 -10.10 -13.06
CA LYS A 21 4.68 -10.30 -14.43
C LYS A 21 5.03 -11.73 -14.89
N PRO A 22 4.23 -12.74 -14.51
CA PRO A 22 4.54 -14.13 -14.85
C PRO A 22 4.60 -14.32 -16.36
N GLY A 23 5.62 -15.06 -16.83
CA GLY A 23 5.86 -15.30 -18.25
C GLY A 23 6.69 -14.23 -18.96
N LEU A 24 6.93 -13.07 -18.33
CA LEU A 24 7.88 -12.07 -18.81
C LEU A 24 9.27 -12.27 -18.20
N TYR A 25 10.31 -11.85 -18.93
CA TYR A 25 11.68 -11.75 -18.46
C TYR A 25 12.21 -10.34 -18.75
N PRO A 26 12.58 -9.53 -17.72
CA PRO A 26 12.39 -9.81 -16.29
C PRO A 26 10.90 -9.94 -15.91
N GLY A 27 10.62 -10.83 -14.96
CA GLY A 27 9.25 -11.17 -14.53
C GLY A 27 8.86 -10.61 -13.17
N TYR A 28 9.72 -9.79 -12.57
CA TYR A 28 9.50 -9.20 -11.25
C TYR A 28 10.10 -7.80 -11.22
N PHE A 29 9.27 -6.83 -10.84
CA PHE A 29 9.63 -5.41 -10.82
C PHE A 29 9.43 -4.88 -9.41
N VAL A 30 10.50 -4.33 -8.82
CA VAL A 30 10.47 -3.73 -7.48
C VAL A 30 10.65 -2.23 -7.62
N ILE A 31 9.59 -1.48 -7.35
CA ILE A 31 9.60 -0.02 -7.38
C ILE A 31 9.82 0.46 -5.94
N PRO A 32 10.92 1.20 -5.67
CA PRO A 32 11.22 1.63 -4.31
C PRO A 32 10.12 2.53 -3.72
N ALA A 33 10.00 2.52 -2.40
CA ALA A 33 9.16 3.47 -1.68
C ALA A 33 9.64 4.90 -1.89
N ALA A 34 8.71 5.81 -2.19
CA ALA A 34 9.02 7.23 -2.31
C ALA A 34 9.29 7.85 -0.92
N PRO A 35 10.34 8.69 -0.79
CA PRO A 35 10.57 9.43 0.44
C PRO A 35 9.39 10.37 0.75
N THR A 36 9.29 10.86 1.98
CA THR A 36 8.16 11.73 2.39
C THR A 36 7.99 12.95 1.49
N LYS A 37 9.10 13.48 0.96
CA LYS A 37 9.15 14.62 0.04
C LYS A 37 10.14 14.33 -1.07
N GLY A 38 9.75 13.49 -2.02
CA GLY A 38 10.55 13.22 -3.21
C GLY A 38 9.94 12.10 -4.05
N LEU A 39 10.70 11.66 -5.04
CA LEU A 39 10.30 10.63 -5.98
C LEU A 39 11.18 9.38 -5.82
N ALA A 40 10.62 8.23 -6.14
CA ALA A 40 11.38 7.00 -6.37
C ALA A 40 11.31 6.59 -7.84
N PHE A 41 12.35 5.91 -8.32
CA PHE A 41 12.52 5.59 -9.73
C PHE A 41 12.79 4.10 -9.92
N LEU A 42 12.24 3.56 -11.01
CA LEU A 42 12.63 2.27 -11.55
C LEU A 42 12.82 2.41 -13.06
N PRO A 43 14.07 2.52 -13.55
CA PRO A 43 14.37 2.40 -14.96
C PRO A 43 13.99 1.01 -15.48
N ILE A 44 13.29 0.98 -16.61
CA ILE A 44 12.83 -0.24 -17.26
C ILE A 44 13.27 -0.26 -18.72
N GLY A 45 13.71 -1.43 -19.16
CA GLY A 45 13.99 -1.74 -20.56
C GLY A 45 12.88 -2.58 -21.16
N ASP A 46 13.15 -3.12 -22.36
CA ASP A 46 12.27 -4.11 -22.95
C ASP A 46 12.28 -5.40 -22.14
N SER A 47 11.18 -6.12 -22.21
CA SER A 47 11.06 -7.47 -21.68
C SER A 47 10.87 -8.46 -22.81
N VAL A 48 10.95 -9.75 -22.51
CA VAL A 48 10.73 -10.82 -23.47
C VAL A 48 9.86 -11.91 -22.87
N TYR A 49 9.06 -12.58 -23.69
CA TYR A 49 8.42 -13.83 -23.31
C TYR A 49 8.64 -14.88 -24.41
N TYR A 50 8.46 -16.15 -24.07
CA TYR A 50 8.62 -17.26 -25.00
C TYR A 50 7.25 -17.77 -25.40
N GLN A 51 6.99 -17.80 -26.71
CA GLN A 51 5.78 -18.37 -27.28
C GLN A 51 6.08 -19.73 -27.89
N GLU A 52 5.35 -20.76 -27.47
CA GLU A 52 5.42 -22.08 -28.08
C GLU A 52 4.79 -22.04 -29.49
N THR A 53 5.51 -22.61 -30.45
CA THR A 53 5.01 -22.82 -31.80
C THR A 53 4.62 -24.28 -31.99
N LYS A 54 3.89 -24.60 -33.08
CA LYS A 54 3.34 -25.95 -33.36
C LYS A 54 4.38 -27.09 -33.39
N ASN A 55 5.67 -26.79 -33.42
CA ASN A 55 6.76 -27.76 -33.53
C ASN A 55 7.62 -27.84 -32.24
N ASP A 56 7.07 -27.45 -31.08
CA ASP A 56 7.79 -27.36 -29.79
C ASP A 56 9.02 -26.42 -29.82
N ILE A 57 9.10 -25.53 -30.82
CA ILE A 57 10.12 -24.49 -30.90
C ILE A 57 9.60 -23.26 -30.14
N GLN A 58 10.38 -22.77 -29.19
CA GLN A 58 10.10 -21.52 -28.49
C GLN A 58 10.61 -20.33 -29.30
N THR A 59 9.70 -19.41 -29.66
CA THR A 59 10.07 -18.14 -30.27
C THR A 59 10.11 -17.07 -29.19
N GLN A 60 11.22 -16.35 -29.10
CA GLN A 60 11.34 -15.19 -28.22
C GLN A 60 10.58 -14.01 -28.83
N VAL A 61 9.60 -13.49 -28.09
CA VAL A 61 8.84 -12.30 -28.47
C VAL A 61 9.27 -11.14 -27.59
N ARG A 62 9.73 -10.05 -28.21
CA ARG A 62 10.09 -8.81 -27.52
C ARG A 62 8.83 -8.03 -27.16
N VAL A 63 8.76 -7.55 -25.92
CA VAL A 63 7.74 -6.64 -25.41
C VAL A 63 8.39 -5.28 -25.19
N PRO A 64 7.97 -4.25 -25.94
CA PRO A 64 8.49 -2.90 -25.80
C PRO A 64 8.38 -2.35 -24.37
N PHE A 65 9.38 -1.58 -23.94
CA PHE A 65 9.48 -1.01 -22.59
C PHE A 65 8.25 -0.20 -22.17
N ASP A 66 7.59 0.50 -23.09
CA ASP A 66 6.42 1.33 -22.85
C ASP A 66 5.19 0.46 -22.52
N VAL A 67 5.02 -0.65 -23.22
CA VAL A 67 3.98 -1.64 -22.94
C VAL A 67 4.20 -2.28 -21.56
N VAL A 68 5.45 -2.57 -21.21
CA VAL A 68 5.81 -3.09 -19.87
C VAL A 68 5.49 -2.03 -18.79
N ALA A 69 5.90 -0.79 -19.02
CA ALA A 69 5.64 0.35 -18.12
C ALA A 69 4.14 0.54 -17.85
N GLU A 70 3.36 0.60 -18.93
CA GLU A 70 1.91 0.80 -18.88
C GLU A 70 1.22 -0.37 -18.17
N SER A 71 1.67 -1.61 -18.40
CA SER A 71 1.14 -2.79 -17.70
C SER A 71 1.44 -2.74 -16.19
N ILE A 72 2.65 -2.36 -15.78
CA ILE A 72 3.01 -2.26 -14.35
C ILE A 72 2.18 -1.16 -13.67
N VAL A 73 2.19 0.05 -14.24
CA VAL A 73 1.46 1.20 -13.68
C VAL A 73 -0.04 0.93 -13.65
N GLY A 74 -0.58 0.40 -14.75
CA GLY A 74 -2.01 0.14 -14.88
C GLY A 74 -2.52 -0.92 -13.92
N ASP A 75 -1.79 -2.03 -13.75
CA ASP A 75 -2.20 -3.10 -12.82
C ASP A 75 -2.16 -2.62 -11.37
N PHE A 76 -1.09 -1.91 -10.98
CA PHE A 76 -1.00 -1.32 -9.65
C PHE A 76 -2.15 -0.36 -9.36
N GLN A 77 -2.39 0.60 -10.27
CA GLN A 77 -3.47 1.59 -10.08
C GLN A 77 -4.85 0.93 -10.00
N ARG A 78 -5.15 -0.03 -10.89
CA ARG A 78 -6.45 -0.72 -10.91
C ARG A 78 -6.69 -1.60 -9.68
N GLY A 79 -5.63 -2.08 -9.04
CA GLY A 79 -5.72 -2.96 -7.86
C GLY A 79 -6.16 -2.27 -6.57
N HIS A 80 -6.22 -0.93 -6.53
CA HIS A 80 -6.45 -0.20 -5.29
C HIS A 80 -7.89 0.30 -5.10
N ILE A 81 -8.40 0.12 -3.87
CA ILE A 81 -9.68 0.67 -3.42
C ILE A 81 -9.65 2.20 -3.42
N GLY A 82 -10.82 2.82 -3.59
CA GLY A 82 -10.96 4.29 -3.59
C GLY A 82 -10.37 4.98 -4.83
N ARG A 83 -9.87 4.22 -5.80
CA ARG A 83 -9.43 4.79 -7.08
C ARG A 83 -10.63 5.36 -7.85
N ILE A 84 -10.47 6.60 -8.32
CA ILE A 84 -11.33 7.25 -9.30
C ILE A 84 -10.43 7.65 -10.47
N PRO A 85 -10.58 7.02 -11.66
CA PRO A 85 -9.74 7.29 -12.82
C PRO A 85 -9.62 8.80 -13.10
N ASP A 86 -8.41 9.26 -13.34
CA ASP A 86 -8.06 10.66 -13.63
C ASP A 86 -8.33 11.71 -12.55
N ILE A 87 -8.93 11.33 -11.43
CA ILE A 87 -9.30 12.25 -10.35
C ILE A 87 -8.53 11.92 -9.07
N ALA A 88 -8.52 10.65 -8.68
CA ALA A 88 -8.00 10.16 -7.42
C ALA A 88 -7.31 8.81 -7.66
N GLU A 89 -6.00 8.82 -7.85
CA GLU A 89 -5.22 7.63 -8.20
C GLU A 89 -3.96 7.53 -7.32
N PRO A 90 -3.47 6.32 -7.03
CA PRO A 90 -2.15 6.14 -6.45
C PRO A 90 -1.09 6.85 -7.30
N GLY A 91 -0.15 7.57 -6.67
CA GLY A 91 0.88 8.32 -7.38
C GLY A 91 1.96 7.40 -7.93
N LEU A 92 1.64 6.75 -9.03
CA LEU A 92 2.55 5.94 -9.82
C LEU A 92 2.28 6.25 -11.29
N PHE A 93 3.32 6.59 -12.05
CA PHE A 93 3.22 6.85 -13.49
C PHE A 93 4.55 6.48 -14.16
N TRP A 94 4.63 6.59 -15.48
CA TRP A 94 5.87 6.34 -16.21
C TRP A 94 6.19 7.47 -17.19
N VAL A 95 7.46 7.61 -17.53
CA VAL A 95 7.98 8.57 -18.52
C VAL A 95 8.91 7.87 -19.52
N PRO A 96 8.98 8.36 -20.77
CA PRO A 96 9.94 7.84 -21.74
C PRO A 96 11.37 8.30 -21.43
N GLY A 97 12.32 7.38 -21.49
CA GLY A 97 13.72 7.57 -21.12
C GLY A 97 14.07 6.93 -19.77
N GLN A 98 15.36 6.72 -19.53
CA GLN A 98 15.88 6.19 -18.27
C GLN A 98 16.44 7.33 -17.43
N TYR A 99 15.87 7.54 -16.25
CA TYR A 99 16.26 8.61 -15.35
C TYR A 99 16.43 8.08 -13.93
N GLU A 100 17.44 8.62 -13.24
CA GLU A 100 17.69 8.35 -11.82
C GLU A 100 17.68 9.64 -10.99
N ASP A 101 17.64 10.81 -11.66
CA ASP A 101 17.72 12.13 -11.04
C ASP A 101 16.34 12.81 -10.95
N GLU A 102 15.94 13.15 -9.73
CA GLU A 102 14.66 13.81 -9.46
C GLU A 102 14.58 15.22 -10.06
N GLY A 103 15.68 15.97 -10.07
CA GLY A 103 15.75 17.31 -10.65
C GLY A 103 15.47 17.27 -12.16
N VAL A 104 16.01 16.27 -12.86
CA VAL A 104 15.75 16.05 -14.29
C VAL A 104 14.28 15.72 -14.53
N ILE A 105 13.71 14.79 -13.76
CA ILE A 105 12.29 14.42 -13.89
C ILE A 105 11.36 15.62 -13.64
N ARG A 106 11.61 16.40 -12.59
CA ARG A 106 10.81 17.60 -12.29
C ARG A 106 10.98 18.68 -13.35
N SER A 107 12.17 18.81 -13.95
CA SER A 107 12.42 19.79 -15.02
C SER A 107 11.74 19.41 -16.34
N LEU A 108 11.73 18.13 -16.70
CA LEU A 108 11.21 17.67 -17.99
C LEU A 108 9.72 17.30 -17.93
N PHE A 109 9.26 16.78 -16.81
CA PHE A 109 7.92 16.21 -16.63
C PHE A 109 7.17 16.81 -15.42
N GLY A 110 7.51 18.04 -15.03
CA GLY A 110 6.97 18.70 -13.85
C GLY A 110 5.44 18.75 -13.79
N GLU A 111 4.77 18.96 -14.92
CA GLU A 111 3.29 18.93 -14.98
C GLU A 111 2.71 17.56 -14.61
N MET A 112 3.32 16.47 -15.08
CA MET A 112 2.87 15.11 -14.74
C MET A 112 3.14 14.77 -13.28
N VAL A 113 4.27 15.22 -12.74
CA VAL A 113 4.59 15.08 -11.32
C VAL A 113 3.54 15.80 -10.47
N LEU A 114 3.25 17.08 -10.77
CA LEU A 114 2.25 17.88 -10.06
C LEU A 114 0.84 17.27 -10.17
N SER A 115 0.46 16.81 -11.36
CA SER A 115 -0.82 16.13 -11.58
C SER A 115 -0.93 14.85 -10.74
N SER A 116 0.13 14.05 -10.71
CA SER A 116 0.17 12.81 -9.93
C SER A 116 0.17 13.07 -8.42
N GLU A 117 0.89 14.10 -7.94
CA GLU A 117 0.84 14.55 -6.55
C GLU A 117 -0.59 14.93 -6.14
N GLN A 118 -1.30 15.69 -6.97
CA GLN A 118 -2.69 16.08 -6.71
C GLN A 118 -3.65 14.88 -6.72
N LYS A 119 -3.51 13.98 -7.70
CA LYS A 119 -4.31 12.74 -7.78
C LYS A 119 -4.09 11.87 -6.55
N GLN A 120 -2.85 11.73 -6.07
CA GLN A 120 -2.54 10.94 -4.87
C GLN A 120 -3.14 11.56 -3.61
N LEU A 121 -3.08 12.89 -3.46
CA LEU A 121 -3.71 13.56 -2.32
C LEU A 121 -5.22 13.32 -2.29
N ARG A 122 -5.89 13.47 -3.44
CA ARG A 122 -7.33 13.16 -3.56
C ARG A 122 -7.64 11.69 -3.28
N TRP A 123 -6.80 10.78 -3.74
CA TRP A 123 -6.94 9.36 -3.43
C TRP A 123 -6.80 9.07 -1.94
N PHE A 124 -5.86 9.73 -1.26
CA PHE A 124 -5.77 9.64 0.19
C PHE A 124 -7.03 10.15 0.90
N GLU A 125 -7.66 11.21 0.39
CA GLU A 125 -8.93 11.69 0.93
C GLU A 125 -10.04 10.64 0.77
N GLU A 126 -10.13 9.98 -0.38
CA GLU A 126 -11.09 8.89 -0.61
C GLU A 126 -10.83 7.70 0.32
N LEU A 127 -9.57 7.31 0.54
CA LEU A 127 -9.23 6.27 1.50
C LEU A 127 -9.65 6.60 2.93
N VAL A 128 -9.49 7.86 3.35
CA VAL A 128 -9.92 8.34 4.67
C VAL A 128 -11.44 8.28 4.81
N LYS A 129 -12.21 8.66 3.78
CA LYS A 129 -13.68 8.55 3.78
C LYS A 129 -14.13 7.10 3.92
N ILE A 130 -13.54 6.18 3.15
CA ILE A 130 -13.84 4.74 3.23
C ILE A 130 -13.52 4.20 4.64
N ALA A 131 -12.43 4.66 5.24
CA ALA A 131 -12.06 4.28 6.59
C ALA A 131 -13.03 4.81 7.65
N ASP A 132 -13.47 6.07 7.54
CA ASP A 132 -14.50 6.68 8.40
C ASP A 132 -15.82 5.88 8.32
N ASP A 133 -16.26 5.52 7.12
CA ASP A 133 -17.46 4.69 6.91
C ASP A 133 -17.31 3.28 7.50
N THR A 134 -16.14 2.66 7.31
CA THR A 134 -15.88 1.32 7.84
C THR A 134 -15.86 1.34 9.36
N PHE A 135 -15.16 2.31 9.95
CA PHE A 135 -15.05 2.44 11.40
C PHE A 135 -16.38 2.81 12.06
N SER A 136 -17.16 3.71 11.48
CA SER A 136 -18.48 4.08 12.04
C SER A 136 -19.45 2.88 12.11
N ARG A 137 -19.33 1.93 11.17
CA ARG A 137 -20.13 0.70 11.13
C ARG A 137 -19.67 -0.36 12.13
N THR A 138 -18.35 -0.53 12.28
CA THR A 138 -17.79 -1.65 13.07
C THR A 138 -17.33 -1.25 14.45
N ASN A 139 -16.95 0.02 14.66
CA ASN A 139 -16.16 0.53 15.78
C ASN A 139 -14.89 -0.29 16.07
N ARG A 140 -14.32 -0.94 15.05
CA ARG A 140 -13.12 -1.77 15.18
C ARG A 140 -11.93 -1.13 14.50
N HIS A 141 -10.83 -0.94 15.22
CA HIS A 141 -9.58 -0.45 14.64
C HIS A 141 -9.04 -1.44 13.60
N SER A 142 -9.17 -2.75 13.84
CA SER A 142 -8.69 -3.80 12.93
C SER A 142 -9.38 -3.84 11.56
N SER A 143 -10.57 -3.23 11.41
CA SER A 143 -11.22 -3.15 10.10
C SER A 143 -10.67 -2.04 9.20
N VAL A 144 -9.81 -1.16 9.72
CA VAL A 144 -9.19 -0.08 8.93
C VAL A 144 -7.77 -0.48 8.54
N SER A 145 -7.50 -0.50 7.24
CA SER A 145 -6.24 -0.99 6.67
C SER A 145 -5.05 -0.09 7.01
N HIS A 146 -3.84 -0.64 6.90
CA HIS A 146 -2.60 0.14 7.06
C HIS A 146 -2.54 1.32 6.09
N LEU A 147 -2.87 1.07 4.82
CA LEU A 147 -2.88 2.07 3.75
C LEU A 147 -3.81 3.25 4.06
N GLN A 148 -4.99 3.00 4.64
CA GLN A 148 -5.92 4.06 5.05
C GLN A 148 -5.38 4.91 6.21
N ARG A 149 -4.71 4.28 7.18
CA ARG A 149 -4.05 4.97 8.30
C ARG A 149 -2.87 5.82 7.84
N MET A 150 -2.09 5.27 6.91
CA MET A 150 -1.00 5.98 6.27
C MET A 150 -1.51 7.20 5.48
N ALA A 151 -2.60 7.05 4.72
CA ALA A 151 -3.24 8.15 4.01
C ALA A 151 -3.65 9.28 4.96
N ALA A 152 -4.32 8.96 6.08
CA ALA A 152 -4.67 9.94 7.10
C ALA A 152 -3.45 10.64 7.72
N THR A 153 -2.38 9.88 7.97
CA THR A 153 -1.11 10.42 8.50
C THR A 153 -0.46 11.38 7.51
N ARG A 154 -0.45 11.04 6.21
CA ARG A 154 0.08 11.89 5.14
C ARG A 154 -0.75 13.17 4.94
N LEU A 155 -2.05 13.10 5.15
CA LEU A 155 -2.95 14.27 5.14
C LEU A 155 -2.94 15.07 6.46
N ALA A 156 -2.18 14.64 7.46
CA ALA A 156 -2.17 15.21 8.81
C ALA A 156 -3.57 15.29 9.46
N VAL A 157 -4.43 14.31 9.16
CA VAL A 157 -5.80 14.26 9.65
C VAL A 157 -5.85 13.39 10.91
N SER A 158 -6.34 13.97 12.01
CA SER A 158 -6.58 13.22 13.25
C SER A 158 -7.95 12.52 13.20
N ARG A 159 -7.96 11.20 13.42
CA ARG A 159 -9.16 10.38 13.54
C ARG A 159 -9.02 9.36 14.67
N PRO A 160 -10.12 8.95 15.33
CA PRO A 160 -10.08 7.96 16.41
C PRO A 160 -9.41 6.65 15.97
N TRP A 161 -9.67 6.22 14.72
CA TRP A 161 -9.13 4.99 14.18
C TRP A 161 -7.69 5.10 13.69
N VAL A 162 -7.10 6.29 13.53
CA VAL A 162 -5.70 6.44 13.04
C VAL A 162 -4.71 5.93 14.06
N LEU A 163 -4.95 6.25 15.33
CA LEU A 163 -4.21 5.65 16.43
C LEU A 163 -4.43 4.14 16.35
N ARG A 164 -3.35 3.39 16.13
CA ARG A 164 -3.25 2.10 16.81
C ARG A 164 -3.22 2.47 18.28
N THR A 165 -4.37 2.62 18.93
CA THR A 165 -4.47 2.35 20.37
C THR A 165 -3.75 1.03 20.50
N GLY A 166 -2.54 1.07 21.07
CA GLY A 166 -1.48 0.14 20.72
C GLY A 166 -2.02 -1.26 20.47
N ASP A 167 -1.47 -1.91 19.46
CA ASP A 167 -1.25 -3.35 19.60
C ASP A 167 -0.31 -3.53 20.82
N SER A 168 -0.78 -3.20 22.05
CA SER A 168 -0.64 -4.19 23.08
C SER A 168 -1.33 -5.38 22.44
N ASP A 169 -0.53 -6.24 21.81
CA ASP A 169 -0.81 -7.65 21.66
C ASP A 169 -1.24 -8.08 23.05
N ASN A 170 -2.52 -7.85 23.35
CA ASN A 170 -3.17 -8.34 24.54
C ASN A 170 -3.35 -9.80 24.22
N THR A 171 -2.23 -10.50 24.23
CA THR A 171 -2.17 -11.92 24.12
C THR A 171 -2.34 -12.41 25.53
N CYS A 172 -3.16 -13.43 25.68
CA CYS A 172 -3.28 -14.10 26.95
C CYS A 172 -1.88 -14.54 27.41
N VAL A 173 -1.46 -14.13 28.61
CA VAL A 173 -0.14 -14.49 29.16
C VAL A 173 0.07 -16.01 29.15
N TYR A 174 -1.02 -16.77 29.30
CA TYR A 174 -1.05 -18.23 29.36
C TYR A 174 -1.06 -18.89 27.98
N CYS A 175 -2.09 -18.65 27.15
CA CYS A 175 -2.28 -19.38 25.89
C CYS A 175 -1.86 -18.61 24.62
N LYS A 176 -1.39 -17.38 24.78
CA LYS A 176 -0.94 -16.49 23.68
C LYS A 176 -2.00 -16.11 22.64
N SER A 177 -3.26 -16.49 22.84
CA SER A 177 -4.36 -16.04 21.96
C SER A 177 -4.60 -14.54 22.14
N GLU A 178 -4.97 -13.85 21.07
CA GLU A 178 -5.44 -12.46 21.13
C GLU A 178 -6.66 -12.34 22.06
N VAL A 179 -6.66 -11.33 22.92
CA VAL A 179 -7.74 -10.99 23.82
C VAL A 179 -8.11 -9.50 23.66
N PRO A 180 -9.40 -9.15 23.81
CA PRO A 180 -9.83 -7.76 23.75
C PRO A 180 -9.11 -6.89 24.78
N PHE A 181 -8.88 -5.62 24.44
CA PHE A 181 -8.30 -4.66 25.38
C PHE A 181 -9.13 -4.55 26.66
N GLY A 182 -8.48 -4.75 27.81
CA GLY A 182 -9.12 -4.72 29.12
C GLY A 182 -9.88 -6.00 29.52
N ALA A 183 -9.73 -7.11 28.78
CA ALA A 183 -10.30 -8.39 29.15
C ALA A 183 -9.71 -8.91 30.48
N VAL A 184 -10.58 -9.14 31.47
CA VAL A 184 -10.21 -9.70 32.78
C VAL A 184 -9.90 -11.19 32.68
N LYS A 185 -10.61 -11.89 31.80
CA LYS A 185 -10.53 -13.35 31.62
C LYS A 185 -10.34 -13.68 30.14
N CYS A 186 -9.46 -14.63 29.84
CA CYS A 186 -9.23 -15.11 28.49
C CYS A 186 -10.50 -15.77 27.93
N PRO A 187 -10.97 -15.41 26.72
CA PRO A 187 -12.11 -16.09 26.11
C PRO A 187 -11.78 -17.52 25.65
N VAL A 188 -10.49 -17.81 25.40
CA VAL A 188 -10.03 -19.11 24.88
C VAL A 188 -9.70 -20.07 26.03
N CYS A 189 -8.68 -19.76 26.84
CA CYS A 189 -8.23 -20.67 27.90
C CYS A 189 -8.93 -20.44 29.25
N ARG A 190 -9.77 -19.40 29.37
CA ARG A 190 -10.51 -19.06 30.60
C ARG A 190 -9.64 -18.68 31.80
N GLU A 191 -8.34 -18.48 31.63
CA GLU A 191 -7.48 -17.97 32.70
C GLU A 191 -7.71 -16.47 32.95
N ILE A 192 -7.45 -16.02 34.18
CA ILE A 192 -7.58 -14.62 34.59
C ILE A 192 -6.32 -13.88 34.14
N ILE A 193 -6.47 -12.91 33.24
CA ILE A 193 -5.37 -12.15 32.64
C ILE A 193 -5.06 -10.90 33.47
N ASP A 194 -6.08 -10.32 34.12
CA ASP A 194 -5.94 -9.16 35.00
C ASP A 194 -6.54 -9.47 36.37
N MET A 195 -5.67 -9.91 37.29
CA MET A 195 -6.06 -10.29 38.66
C MET A 195 -6.56 -9.09 39.48
N VAL A 196 -6.11 -7.87 39.17
CA VAL A 196 -6.51 -6.67 39.92
C VAL A 196 -7.97 -6.38 39.61
N ARG A 197 -8.33 -6.28 38.32
CA ARG A 197 -9.73 -6.07 37.91
C ARG A 197 -10.65 -7.22 38.30
N TYR A 198 -10.14 -8.46 38.32
CA TYR A 198 -10.93 -9.60 38.76
C TYR A 198 -11.38 -9.46 40.22
N ARG A 199 -10.48 -9.03 41.12
CA ARG A 199 -10.81 -8.79 42.53
C ARG A 199 -11.86 -7.69 42.67
N GLU A 200 -11.70 -6.59 41.95
CA GLU A 200 -12.67 -5.48 41.95
C GLU A 200 -14.08 -5.95 41.52
N MET A 201 -14.16 -6.82 40.50
CA MET A 201 -15.44 -7.41 40.07
C MET A 201 -16.07 -8.31 41.14
N VAL A 202 -15.27 -9.14 41.81
CA VAL A 202 -15.76 -10.03 42.88
C VAL A 202 -16.24 -9.22 44.08
N GLU A 203 -15.46 -8.24 44.54
CA GLU A 203 -15.82 -7.36 45.65
C GLU A 203 -17.09 -6.54 45.35
N ALA A 204 -17.31 -6.15 44.10
CA ALA A 204 -18.53 -5.46 43.68
C ALA A 204 -19.76 -6.38 43.70
N MET A 205 -19.59 -7.68 43.38
CA MET A 205 -20.68 -8.66 43.41
C MET A 205 -21.08 -9.05 44.84
N GLU A 206 -20.15 -9.06 45.79
CA GLU A 206 -20.43 -9.39 47.20
C GLU A 206 -21.14 -8.27 47.97
N LYS A 207 -21.13 -7.04 47.43
CA LYS A 207 -21.81 -5.87 48.02
C LYS A 207 -23.26 -5.70 47.55
N VAL A 208 -23.74 -6.56 46.66
CA VAL A 208 -25.12 -6.59 46.14
C VAL A 208 -25.87 -7.72 46.82
#